data_AF-A0A3D5UZR6-F1
#
_entry.id   AF-A0A3D5UZR6-F1
#
_cell.length_a   1.000
_cell.length_b   1.000
_cell.length_c   1.000
_cell.angle_alpha   90.00
_cell.angle_beta   90.00
_cell.angle_gamma   90.00
#
_symmetry.space_group_name_H-M   'P 1'
#
loop_
_entity.id
_entity.type
_entity.pdbx_description
1 polymer ?
#
loop_
_entity_poly.entity_id
_entity_poly.type
_entity_poly.pdbx_seq_one_letter_code
_entity_poly.pdbx_strand_id
1 'polypeptide(L)' 'VKVCQLVRLFRNGEPVRMSKRAGDFVTLRDVVDEVGKDVVRFMMLTRKNDAPLDFDFAKVMEQSR' A
#
# COMPACT_ATOMS: atom_id res chain seq x y z
N VAL A 1 8.32 18.02 14.02
CA VAL A 1 8.39 17.27 12.74
C VAL A 1 7.43 16.10 12.84
N LYS A 2 6.50 15.91 11.89
CA LYS A 2 5.58 14.76 11.88
C LYS A 2 6.31 13.58 11.22
N VAL A 3 6.42 12.45 11.91
CA VAL A 3 7.02 11.22 11.38
C VAL A 3 5.93 10.41 10.71
N CYS A 4 6.15 10.02 9.45
CA CYS A 4 5.29 9.08 8.75
C CYS A 4 5.85 7.66 8.88
N GLN A 5 5.00 6.69 9.17
CA GLN A 5 5.42 5.29 9.21
C GLN A 5 5.60 4.70 7.81
N LEU A 6 6.39 3.63 7.73
CA LEU A 6 6.54 2.85 6.50
C LEU A 6 5.25 2.07 6.20
N VAL A 7 4.92 2.02 4.92
CA VAL A 7 3.84 1.18 4.39
C VAL A 7 4.38 -0.22 4.14
N ARG A 8 3.63 -1.23 4.56
CA ARG A 8 3.91 -2.64 4.25
C ARG A 8 2.93 -3.11 3.19
N LEU A 9 3.45 -3.63 2.08
CA LEU A 9 2.62 -4.17 1.02
C LEU A 9 2.44 -5.68 1.21
N PHE A 10 1.22 -6.14 1.08
CA PHE A 10 0.81 -7.54 1.16
C PHE A 10 -0.02 -7.91 -0.06
N ARG A 11 0.03 -9.18 -0.47
CA ARG A 11 -0.86 -9.75 -1.48
C ARG A 11 -1.37 -11.07 -0.93
N ASN A 12 -2.69 -11.19 -0.76
CA ASN A 12 -3.33 -12.38 -0.18
C ASN A 12 -2.75 -12.72 1.21
N GLY A 13 -2.47 -11.71 2.04
CA GLY A 13 -1.86 -11.89 3.35
C GLY A 13 -0.34 -12.17 3.36
N GLU A 14 0.30 -12.32 2.20
CA GLU A 14 1.76 -12.52 2.12
C GLU A 14 2.51 -11.21 1.83
N PRO A 15 3.63 -10.91 2.52
CA PRO A 15 4.41 -9.71 2.27
C PRO A 15 4.99 -9.68 0.84
N VAL A 16 4.81 -8.57 0.14
CA VAL A 16 5.46 -8.34 -1.15
C VAL A 16 6.94 -8.08 -0.91
N ARG A 17 7.79 -8.98 -1.40
CA ARG A 17 9.25 -8.82 -1.32
C ARG A 17 9.70 -7.75 -2.30
N MET A 18 10.61 -6.89 -1.86
CA MET A 18 11.25 -5.88 -2.68
C MET A 18 12.77 -5.96 -2.48
N SER A 19 13.52 -5.64 -3.52
CA SER A 19 14.98 -5.61 -3.51
C SER A 19 15.50 -4.33 -4.16
N LYS A 20 16.11 -3.47 -3.33
CA LYS A 20 16.77 -2.24 -3.80
C LYS A 20 17.93 -2.52 -4.76
N ARG A 21 18.63 -3.64 -4.58
CA ARG A 21 19.80 -4.01 -5.40
C ARG A 21 19.41 -4.65 -6.72
N ALA A 22 18.34 -5.46 -6.72
CA ALA A 22 17.83 -6.08 -7.94
C ALA A 22 16.95 -5.13 -8.77
N GLY A 23 16.57 -3.96 -8.23
CA GLY A 23 15.66 -3.03 -8.88
C GLY A 23 14.19 -3.48 -8.83
N ASP A 24 13.87 -4.45 -7.98
CA ASP A 24 12.53 -5.02 -7.83
C ASP A 24 11.79 -4.27 -6.72
N PHE A 25 10.90 -3.35 -7.08
CA PHE A 25 10.09 -2.58 -6.14
C PHE A 25 8.76 -2.20 -6.76
N VAL A 26 7.75 -2.05 -5.92
CA VAL A 26 6.43 -1.59 -6.34
C VAL A 26 6.42 -0.06 -6.32
N THR A 27 6.09 0.56 -7.45
CA THR A 27 5.92 2.00 -7.53
C THR A 27 4.52 2.41 -7.09
N LEU A 28 4.36 3.66 -6.65
CA LEU A 28 3.03 4.20 -6.35
C LEU A 28 2.11 4.16 -7.59
N ARG A 29 2.68 4.27 -8.79
CA ARG A 29 1.92 4.17 -10.05
C ARG A 29 1.34 2.76 -10.20
N ASP A 30 2.14 1.72 -9.98
CA ASP A 30 1.66 0.33 -10.06
C ASP A 30 0.50 0.09 -9.10
N VAL A 31 0.57 0.63 -7.87
CA VAL A 31 -0.52 0.51 -6.90
C VAL A 31 -1.79 1.23 -7.39
N VAL A 32 -1.66 2.45 -7.89
CA VAL A 32 -2.80 3.23 -8.39
C VAL A 32 -3.43 2.58 -9.62
N ASP A 33 -2.62 2.04 -10.52
CA ASP A 33 -3.09 1.39 -11.74
C ASP A 33 -3.81 0.06 -11.42
N GLU A 34 -3.40 -0.64 -10.34
CA GLU A 34 -4.02 -1.89 -9.92
C GLU A 34 -5.33 -1.72 -9.14
N VAL A 35 -5.39 -0.80 -8.17
CA VAL A 35 -6.56 -0.67 -7.26
C VAL A 35 -7.40 0.59 -7.48
N GLY A 36 -6.91 1.53 -8.27
CA GLY A 36 -7.56 2.81 -8.52
C GLY A 36 -7.18 3.92 -7.54
N LYS A 37 -7.12 5.15 -8.05
CA LYS A 37 -6.66 6.35 -7.34
C LYS A 37 -7.48 6.70 -6.09
N ASP A 38 -8.79 6.44 -6.11
CA ASP A 38 -9.70 6.89 -5.05
C ASP A 38 -9.60 5.98 -3.83
N VAL A 39 -9.44 4.68 -4.07
CA VAL A 39 -9.20 3.66 -3.03
C VAL A 39 -7.87 3.91 -2.32
N VAL A 40 -6.79 4.17 -3.07
CA VAL A 40 -5.47 4.49 -2.49
C VAL A 40 -5.55 5.73 -1.59
N ARG A 41 -6.21 6.80 -2.07
CA ARG A 41 -6.38 8.03 -1.27
C ARG A 41 -7.20 7.78 -0.01
N PHE A 42 -8.31 7.06 -0.13
CA PHE A 42 -9.17 6.75 1.01
C PHE A 42 -8.38 6.01 2.10
N MET A 43 -7.60 4.99 1.73
CA MET A 43 -6.82 4.22 2.70
C MET A 43 -5.72 5.07 3.38
N MET A 44 -5.04 5.94 2.62
CA MET A 44 -4.01 6.82 3.18
C MET A 44 -4.59 7.91 4.10
N LEU A 45 -5.78 8.43 3.79
CA LEU A 45 -6.40 9.53 4.56
C LEU A 45 -7.17 9.04 5.80
N THR A 46 -7.62 7.78 5.81
CA THR A 46 -8.37 7.19 6.93
C THR A 46 -7.47 6.65 8.05
N ARG A 47 -6.15 6.69 7.87
CA ARG A 47 -5.15 6.27 8.86
C ARG A 47 -4.35 7.47 9.36
N LYS A 48 -3.98 7.44 10.64
CA LYS A 48 -3.05 8.44 11.18
C LYS A 48 -1.67 8.22 10.55
N ASN A 49 -0.97 9.32 10.30
CA ASN A 49 0.33 9.29 9.63
C ASN A 49 1.43 8.58 10.46
N ASP A 50 1.29 8.57 11.78
CA ASP A 50 2.21 7.93 12.72
C ASP A 50 1.87 6.45 13.01
N ALA A 51 0.80 5.92 12.42
CA ALA A 51 0.42 4.52 12.52
C ALA A 51 0.98 3.71 11.32
N PRO A 52 1.44 2.47 11.53
CA PRO A 52 1.78 1.56 10.44
C PRO A 52 0.60 1.36 9.50
N LEU A 53 0.88 1.30 8.19
CA LEU A 53 -0.12 1.00 7.17
C LEU A 53 0.21 -0.34 6.51
N ASP A 54 -0.62 -1.35 6.80
CA ASP A 54 -0.61 -2.62 6.08
C ASP A 54 -1.59 -2.51 4.90
N PHE A 55 -1.06 -2.57 3.69
CA PHE A 55 -1.82 -2.45 2.45
C PHE A 55 -1.86 -3.81 1.76
N ASP A 56 -3.02 -4.46 1.77
CA ASP A 56 -3.23 -5.76 1.12
C ASP A 56 -4.07 -5.59 -0.16
N PHE A 57 -3.47 -5.86 -1.32
CA PHE A 57 -4.14 -5.70 -2.61
C PHE A 57 -5.46 -6.49 -2.70
N ALA A 58 -5.51 -7.70 -2.15
CA ALA A 58 -6.69 -8.55 -2.26
C ALA A 58 -7.85 -8.03 -1.40
N LYS A 59 -7.55 -7.65 -0.15
CA LYS A 59 -8.56 -7.11 0.78
C LYS A 59 -9.12 -5.77 0.32
N VAL A 60 -8.24 -4.93 -0.24
CA VAL A 60 -8.62 -3.61 -0.75
C VAL A 60 -9.60 -3.75 -1.91
N MET A 61 -9.40 -4.72 -2.80
CA MET A 61 -10.32 -5.00 -3.92
C MET A 61 -11.65 -5.62 -3.46
N GLU A 62 -11.64 -6.43 -2.42
CA GLU A 62 -12.86 -7.01 -1.83
C GLU A 62 -13.72 -5.94 -1.13
N GLN A 63 -13.10 -5.04 -0.36
CA GLN A 63 -13.82 -4.00 0.39
C GLN A 63 -14.30 -2.82 -0.47
N SER A 64 -13.78 -2.67 -1.69
CA SER A 64 -14.13 -1.55 -2.59
C SER A 64 -15.25 -1.88 -3.57
N ARG A 65 -15.94 -3.02 -3.39
CA ARG A 65 -17.01 -3.52 -4.26
C ARG A 65 -18.39 -3.38 -3.65
#